data_AF-A0A6J8ENY1-F1
#
_entry.id   AF-A0A6J8ENY1-F1
#
_cell.length_a   1.000
_cell.length_b   1.000
_cell.length_c   1.000
_cell.angle_alpha   90.00
_cell.angle_beta   90.00
_cell.angle_gamma   90.00
#
_symmetry.space_group_name_H-M   'P 1'
#
loop_
_entity.id
_entity.type
_entity.pdbx_description
1 polymer ?
#
loop_
_entity_poly.entity_id
_entity_poly.type
_entity_poly.pdbx_seq_one_letter_code
_entity_poly.pdbx_strand_id
1 'polypeptide(L)'
;MHGGVLYRRFETNIGQAARKQMIVPKSRTQELLHYFHDVPSAAHLGVDKTLEKLKNGFYWPNMKEYVQAYCRSCDSCFARKPKKESTKAPLGTYISGEPMERVALDIFGPLSLTKRSNKYILVISDLFTKWTEAIALPNQESSTICTAFIDHFVTKFGAPLQLHSDQGRNFQADIFQRMCKLLGIHKTRTTSFRPQSNGGVERFNRTLASMLSMYCKQNQDQWDQYLQQVMMAYRSSVHASTSRTPNSMLFGREVTLPLQAVIPQPDTEIQENRSPDDYVAHLQNKLKRKSCICKESTQKGLYISEKEI
;
A
#
# COMPACT_ATOMS: atom_id res chain seq x y z
N MET A 1 -33.20 31.27 11.58
CA MET A 1 -33.28 31.21 13.06
C MET A 1 -34.55 30.47 13.42
N HIS A 2 -34.54 29.54 14.38
CA HIS A 2 -35.73 28.80 14.81
C HIS A 2 -35.73 28.70 16.34
N GLY A 3 -36.78 29.20 17.01
CA GLY A 3 -36.90 29.18 18.47
C GLY A 3 -35.76 29.91 19.21
N GLY A 4 -35.27 31.03 18.69
CA GLY A 4 -34.15 31.79 19.29
C GLY A 4 -32.76 31.18 19.06
N VAL A 5 -32.67 30.05 18.35
CA VAL A 5 -31.41 29.37 18.04
C VAL A 5 -31.03 29.56 16.56
N LEU A 6 -29.76 29.88 16.32
CA LEU A 6 -29.20 30.01 14.99
C LEU A 6 -28.77 28.64 14.46
N TYR A 7 -29.07 28.37 13.20
CA TYR A 7 -28.68 27.15 12.51
C TYR A 7 -28.02 27.52 11.20
N ARG A 8 -26.96 26.79 10.83
CA ARG A 8 -26.43 26.80 9.47
C ARG A 8 -26.91 25.58 8.70
N ARG A 9 -27.12 25.75 7.40
CA ARG A 9 -27.34 24.66 6.46
C ARG A 9 -25.98 24.17 5.97
N PHE A 10 -25.72 22.87 6.09
CA PHE A 10 -24.48 22.24 5.65
C PHE A 10 -24.79 21.16 4.62
N GLU A 11 -24.12 21.24 3.47
CA GLU A 11 -24.28 20.33 2.33
C GLU A 11 -22.94 19.63 2.07
N THR A 12 -22.97 18.31 1.89
CA THR A 12 -21.83 17.51 1.45
C THR A 12 -21.94 17.27 -0.06
N ASN A 13 -20.81 17.25 -0.77
CA ASN A 13 -20.75 17.31 -2.24
C ASN A 13 -21.28 16.07 -3.01
N ILE A 14 -21.99 15.13 -2.39
CA ILE A 14 -22.57 13.96 -3.10
C ILE A 14 -23.86 13.52 -2.42
N GLY A 15 -25.02 13.78 -3.03
CA GLY A 15 -26.29 13.04 -2.83
C GLY A 15 -26.90 12.96 -1.43
N GLN A 16 -26.33 13.59 -0.40
CA GLN A 16 -26.86 13.57 0.97
C GLN A 16 -27.74 14.79 1.25
N ALA A 17 -28.84 14.58 1.97
CA ALA A 17 -29.75 15.64 2.38
C ALA A 17 -29.03 16.71 3.22
N ALA A 18 -29.33 17.98 2.95
CA ALA A 18 -28.77 19.11 3.67
C ALA A 18 -29.06 18.98 5.18
N ARG A 19 -28.01 19.00 6.02
CA ARG A 19 -28.15 18.92 7.48
C ARG A 19 -28.13 20.30 8.11
N LYS A 20 -28.98 20.50 9.13
CA LYS A 20 -28.98 21.71 9.96
C LYS A 20 -28.03 21.51 11.13
N GLN A 21 -27.07 22.42 11.29
CA GLN A 21 -26.17 22.44 12.43
C GLN A 21 -26.45 23.65 13.29
N MET A 22 -26.66 23.44 14.58
CA MET A 22 -26.82 24.50 15.57
C MET A 22 -25.54 25.31 15.68
N ILE A 23 -25.65 26.63 15.59
CA ILE A 23 -24.54 27.55 15.84
C ILE A 23 -24.40 27.71 17.35
N VAL A 24 -23.29 27.23 17.90
CA VAL A 24 -23.05 27.17 19.34
C VAL A 24 -22.31 28.43 19.79
N PRO A 25 -22.83 29.18 20.77
CA PRO A 25 -22.09 30.28 21.40
C PRO A 25 -20.84 29.78 22.12
N LYS A 26 -19.78 30.59 22.13
CA LYS A 26 -18.51 30.24 22.79
C LYS A 26 -18.68 29.84 24.27
N SER A 27 -19.64 30.41 24.98
CA SER A 27 -19.95 30.06 26.37
C SER A 27 -20.46 28.61 26.57
N ARG A 28 -20.93 27.94 25.50
CA ARG A 28 -21.52 26.60 25.54
C ARG A 28 -20.64 25.53 24.89
N THR A 29 -19.51 25.91 24.29
CA THR A 29 -18.64 24.95 23.59
C THR A 29 -18.00 23.96 24.55
N GLN A 30 -17.61 24.39 25.76
CA GLN A 30 -16.95 23.53 26.74
C GLN A 30 -17.88 22.43 27.27
N GLU A 31 -19.15 22.76 27.47
CA GLU A 31 -20.19 21.81 27.87
C GLU A 31 -20.38 20.71 26.81
N LEU A 32 -20.47 21.08 25.53
CA LEU A 32 -20.56 20.09 24.45
C LEU A 32 -19.29 19.24 24.31
N LEU A 33 -18.11 19.83 24.49
CA LEU A 33 -16.86 19.05 24.46
C LEU A 33 -16.86 17.98 25.56
N HIS A 34 -17.33 18.32 26.76
CA HIS A 34 -17.50 17.37 27.85
C HIS A 34 -18.46 16.23 27.50
N TYR A 35 -19.66 16.55 27.01
CA TYR A 35 -20.66 15.54 26.62
C TYR A 35 -20.24 14.64 25.46
N PHE A 36 -19.37 15.12 24.56
CA PHE A 36 -18.95 14.36 23.38
C PHE A 36 -17.56 13.73 23.51
N HIS A 37 -16.90 13.92 24.66
CA HIS A 37 -15.59 13.32 24.96
C HIS A 37 -15.57 12.53 26.25
N ASP A 38 -16.00 13.11 27.39
CA ASP A 38 -15.73 12.55 28.72
C ASP A 38 -16.80 11.58 29.24
N VAL A 39 -18.06 11.72 28.81
CA VAL A 39 -19.13 10.86 29.32
C VAL A 39 -18.97 9.40 28.84
N PRO A 40 -19.47 8.40 29.60
CA PRO A 40 -19.30 6.99 29.25
C PRO A 40 -19.75 6.62 27.82
N SER A 41 -20.84 7.23 27.32
CA SER A 41 -21.35 7.02 25.97
C SER A 41 -20.48 7.65 24.87
N ALA A 42 -19.58 8.57 25.23
CA ALA A 42 -18.62 9.21 24.33
C ALA A 42 -17.26 8.51 24.30
N ALA A 43 -16.90 7.81 25.38
CA ALA A 43 -15.77 6.87 25.49
C ALA A 43 -14.37 7.47 25.20
N HIS A 44 -14.13 8.75 25.50
CA HIS A 44 -12.82 9.41 25.35
C HIS A 44 -12.15 9.17 23.98
N LEU A 45 -12.95 9.13 22.92
CA LEU A 45 -12.45 8.86 21.58
C LEU A 45 -11.52 9.99 21.09
N GLY A 46 -10.69 9.68 20.09
CA GLY A 46 -9.74 10.63 19.52
C GLY A 46 -10.41 11.80 18.80
N VAL A 47 -9.60 12.84 18.52
CA VAL A 47 -10.03 14.13 17.94
C VAL A 47 -10.97 13.94 16.74
N ASP A 48 -10.63 13.07 15.79
CA ASP A 48 -11.43 12.90 14.56
C ASP A 48 -12.83 12.35 14.86
N LYS A 49 -12.92 11.34 15.74
CA LYS A 49 -14.19 10.71 16.11
C LYS A 49 -15.07 11.67 16.93
N THR A 50 -14.49 12.44 17.84
CA THR A 50 -15.23 13.46 18.61
C THR A 50 -15.71 14.59 17.71
N LEU A 51 -14.86 15.06 16.78
CA LEU A 51 -15.19 16.10 15.82
C LEU A 51 -16.32 15.66 14.86
N GLU A 52 -16.27 14.41 14.37
CA GLU A 52 -17.29 13.86 13.49
C GLU A 52 -18.67 13.81 14.18
N LYS A 53 -18.73 13.30 15.43
CA LYS A 53 -19.96 13.26 16.22
C LYS A 53 -20.55 14.66 16.42
N LEU A 54 -19.73 15.64 16.80
CA LEU A 54 -20.19 17.01 16.99
C LEU A 54 -20.65 17.64 15.67
N LYS A 55 -19.97 17.38 14.55
CA LYS A 55 -20.34 17.86 13.21
C LYS A 55 -21.68 17.31 12.72
N ASN A 56 -22.26 16.30 13.35
CA ASN A 56 -23.59 15.85 12.97
C ASN A 56 -24.70 16.82 13.37
N GLY A 57 -24.50 17.65 14.40
CA GLY A 57 -25.55 18.55 14.91
C GLY A 57 -25.11 19.97 15.27
N PHE A 58 -23.80 20.23 15.38
CA PHE A 58 -23.28 21.48 15.95
C PHE A 58 -22.22 22.13 15.06
N TYR A 59 -22.08 23.44 15.21
CA TYR A 59 -21.02 24.22 14.59
C TYR A 59 -20.65 25.44 15.42
N TRP A 60 -19.35 25.75 15.43
CA TRP A 60 -18.82 27.06 15.78
C TRP A 60 -17.52 27.29 14.97
N PRO A 61 -17.07 28.55 14.81
CA PRO A 61 -15.78 28.82 14.17
C PRO A 61 -14.62 28.13 14.90
N ASN A 62 -13.66 27.58 14.15
CA ASN A 62 -12.48 26.90 14.69
C ASN A 62 -12.80 25.67 15.57
N MET A 63 -13.87 24.96 15.23
CA MET A 63 -14.33 23.79 15.96
C MET A 63 -13.29 22.67 16.08
N LYS A 64 -12.47 22.45 15.03
CA LYS A 64 -11.43 21.41 15.05
C LYS A 64 -10.38 21.73 16.11
N GLU A 65 -9.96 22.98 16.19
CA GLU A 65 -8.95 23.50 17.11
C GLU A 65 -9.42 23.36 18.55
N TYR A 66 -10.69 23.68 18.83
CA TYR A 66 -11.30 23.51 20.16
C TYR A 66 -11.36 22.04 20.59
N VAL A 67 -11.80 21.14 19.70
CA VAL A 67 -11.85 19.70 19.98
C VAL A 67 -10.43 19.15 20.20
N GLN A 68 -9.47 19.56 19.38
CA GLN A 68 -8.08 19.13 19.48
C GLN A 68 -7.43 19.59 20.80
N ALA A 69 -7.64 20.85 21.19
CA ALA A 69 -7.15 21.37 22.46
C ALA A 69 -7.74 20.59 23.64
N TYR A 70 -9.05 20.38 23.63
CA TYR A 70 -9.77 19.69 24.69
C TYR A 70 -9.35 18.22 24.87
N CYS A 71 -9.27 17.46 23.77
CA CYS A 71 -8.81 16.06 23.83
C CYS A 71 -7.35 15.93 24.27
N ARG A 72 -6.50 16.93 23.97
CA ARG A 72 -5.09 16.96 24.38
C ARG A 72 -4.90 17.34 25.85
N SER A 73 -5.79 18.15 26.42
CA SER A 73 -5.79 18.56 27.82
C SER A 73 -6.58 17.62 28.74
N CYS A 74 -7.16 16.54 28.23
CA CYS A 74 -7.92 15.58 29.03
C CYS A 74 -6.96 14.70 29.85
N ASP A 75 -6.97 14.86 31.18
CA ASP A 75 -6.11 14.14 32.11
C ASP A 75 -6.23 12.62 31.99
N SER A 76 -7.45 12.12 31.81
CA SER A 76 -7.73 10.68 31.66
C SER A 76 -7.16 10.11 30.35
N CYS A 77 -7.17 10.89 29.26
CA CYS A 77 -6.52 10.52 28.01
C CYS A 77 -4.99 10.59 28.13
N PHE A 78 -4.46 11.62 28.79
CA PHE A 78 -3.03 11.81 28.97
C PHE A 78 -2.40 10.70 29.82
N ALA A 79 -3.08 10.24 30.88
CA ALA A 79 -2.59 9.19 31.77
C ALA A 79 -2.63 7.78 31.15
N ARG A 80 -3.52 7.51 30.18
CA ARG A 80 -3.77 6.14 29.67
C ARG A 80 -3.39 5.92 28.20
N LYS A 81 -3.31 6.96 27.36
CA LYS A 81 -2.93 6.81 25.96
C LYS A 81 -1.40 6.90 25.83
N PRO A 82 -0.74 5.96 25.13
CA PRO A 82 0.70 6.04 24.90
C PRO A 82 1.03 7.36 24.21
N LYS A 83 2.02 8.09 24.73
CA LYS A 83 2.54 9.30 24.09
C LYS A 83 3.01 8.91 22.68
N LYS A 84 2.35 9.44 21.65
CA LYS A 84 2.91 9.47 20.30
C LYS A 84 4.07 10.47 20.35
N GLU A 85 5.25 10.02 20.75
CA GLU A 85 6.47 10.69 20.33
C GLU A 85 6.61 10.45 18.83
N SER A 86 6.08 11.37 18.03
CA SER A 86 6.36 11.44 16.61
C SER A 86 7.29 12.61 16.34
N THR A 87 8.56 12.47 16.71
CA THR A 87 9.65 13.04 15.92
C THR A 87 9.85 12.16 14.67
N LYS A 88 8.79 11.98 13.88
CA LYS A 88 8.95 11.44 12.53
C LYS A 88 9.23 12.64 11.64
N ALA A 89 10.52 12.88 11.37
CA ALA A 89 10.90 13.60 10.17
C ALA A 89 10.10 13.02 8.98
N PRO A 90 9.60 13.84 8.03
CA PRO A 90 8.91 13.33 6.86
C PRO A 90 9.76 12.22 6.24
N LEU A 91 9.18 11.02 6.18
CA LEU A 91 9.83 9.86 5.61
C LEU A 91 10.15 10.21 4.16
N GLY A 92 11.44 10.31 3.83
CA GLY A 92 11.89 10.30 2.45
C GLY A 92 11.49 8.97 1.83
N THR A 93 10.27 8.90 1.30
CA THR A 93 9.84 7.79 0.47
C THR A 93 10.54 7.97 -0.86
N TYR A 94 11.48 7.09 -1.17
CA TYR A 94 12.07 7.06 -2.49
C TYR A 94 10.96 6.69 -3.47
N ILE A 95 10.53 7.65 -4.28
CA ILE A 95 9.56 7.43 -5.35
C ILE A 95 10.35 6.91 -6.54
N SER A 96 10.24 5.62 -6.83
CA SER A 96 10.72 5.06 -8.10
C SER A 96 9.97 5.77 -9.23
N GLY A 97 10.70 6.31 -10.20
CA GLY A 97 10.20 7.05 -11.34
C GLY A 97 9.88 6.20 -12.57
N GLU A 98 10.45 4.99 -12.65
CA GLU A 98 10.28 4.05 -13.77
C GLU A 98 10.37 2.56 -13.35
N PRO A 99 9.87 1.61 -14.18
CA PRO A 99 9.96 0.18 -13.90
C PRO A 99 11.42 -0.29 -13.75
N MET A 100 11.68 -1.21 -12.82
CA MET A 100 12.99 -1.83 -12.58
C MET A 100 14.09 -0.86 -12.10
N GLU A 101 13.77 0.41 -11.87
CA GLU A 101 14.71 1.34 -11.24
C GLU A 101 15.03 0.91 -9.81
N ARG A 102 14.01 0.54 -9.03
CA ARG A 102 14.20 0.05 -7.67
C ARG A 102 13.31 -1.15 -7.38
N VAL A 103 13.98 -2.27 -7.15
CA VAL A 103 13.35 -3.54 -6.79
C VAL A 103 13.67 -3.84 -5.32
N ALA A 104 12.66 -4.25 -4.56
CA ALA A 104 12.80 -4.66 -3.17
C ALA A 104 12.76 -6.19 -3.04
N LEU A 105 13.60 -6.73 -2.17
CA LEU A 105 13.69 -8.13 -1.82
C LEU A 105 13.34 -8.36 -0.37
N ASP A 106 12.64 -9.46 -0.12
CA ASP A 106 12.34 -9.94 1.22
C ASP A 106 12.19 -11.47 1.23
N ILE A 107 12.37 -12.07 2.40
CA ILE A 107 12.14 -13.50 2.62
C ILE A 107 10.95 -13.65 3.55
N PHE A 108 9.89 -14.28 3.04
CA PHE A 108 8.72 -14.62 3.84
C PHE A 108 8.79 -16.07 4.33
N GLY A 109 8.68 -16.27 5.64
CA GLY A 109 8.72 -17.57 6.29
C GLY A 109 9.39 -17.54 7.67
N PRO A 110 9.68 -18.71 8.26
CA PRO A 110 9.43 -20.05 7.71
C PRO A 110 7.93 -20.37 7.63
N LEU A 111 7.54 -21.12 6.60
CA LEU A 111 6.21 -21.71 6.42
C LEU A 111 6.26 -23.23 6.70
N SER A 112 5.09 -23.87 6.73
CA SER A 112 5.00 -25.33 6.78
C SER A 112 5.75 -25.96 5.61
N LEU A 113 6.57 -26.97 5.88
CA LEU A 113 7.37 -27.64 4.85
C LEU A 113 6.45 -28.31 3.83
N THR A 114 6.66 -28.03 2.55
CA THR A 114 5.85 -28.62 1.48
C THR A 114 6.39 -29.96 1.02
N LYS A 115 5.56 -30.72 0.29
CA LYS A 115 5.97 -31.97 -0.37
C LYS A 115 7.06 -31.78 -1.43
N ARG A 116 7.25 -30.55 -1.94
CA ARG A 116 8.34 -30.20 -2.85
C ARG A 116 9.55 -29.62 -2.11
N SER A 117 9.62 -29.85 -0.79
CA SER A 117 10.71 -29.42 0.08
C SER A 117 10.90 -27.91 0.18
N ASN A 118 9.84 -27.12 -0.01
CA ASN A 118 9.89 -25.66 0.16
C ASN A 118 9.48 -25.24 1.57
N LYS A 119 10.13 -24.19 2.09
CA LYS A 119 9.90 -23.66 3.44
C LYS A 119 9.84 -22.14 3.50
N TYR A 120 10.35 -21.46 2.48
CA TYR A 120 10.43 -20.00 2.42
C TYR A 120 9.90 -19.49 1.09
N ILE A 121 9.58 -18.19 1.03
CA ILE A 121 9.23 -17.51 -0.21
C ILE A 121 10.15 -16.32 -0.38
N LEU A 122 10.89 -16.28 -1.48
CA LEU A 122 11.57 -15.05 -1.93
C LEU A 122 10.55 -14.15 -2.61
N VAL A 123 10.37 -12.96 -2.06
CA VAL A 123 9.51 -11.92 -2.61
C VAL A 123 10.39 -10.87 -3.29
N ILE A 124 10.08 -10.58 -4.55
CA ILE A 124 10.80 -9.61 -5.37
C ILE A 124 9.78 -8.62 -5.94
N SER A 125 9.81 -7.37 -5.49
CA SER A 125 8.79 -6.37 -5.84
C SER A 125 9.39 -5.13 -6.50
N ASP A 126 8.96 -4.84 -7.73
CA ASP A 126 9.26 -3.57 -8.39
C ASP A 126 8.43 -2.45 -7.74
N LEU A 127 9.12 -1.46 -7.17
CA LEU A 127 8.46 -0.42 -6.39
C LEU A 127 7.68 0.57 -7.26
N PHE A 128 7.95 0.64 -8.57
CA PHE A 128 7.18 1.49 -9.48
C PHE A 128 5.87 0.83 -9.92
N THR A 129 5.96 -0.30 -10.63
CA THR A 129 4.78 -0.97 -11.21
C THR A 129 3.95 -1.74 -10.17
N LYS A 130 4.54 -2.02 -9.00
CA LYS A 130 4.02 -2.98 -8.00
C LYS A 130 3.95 -4.41 -8.54
N TRP A 131 4.68 -4.70 -9.61
CA TRP A 131 4.90 -6.06 -10.05
C TRP A 131 5.70 -6.82 -8.99
N THR A 132 5.16 -7.94 -8.53
CA THR A 132 5.81 -8.76 -7.51
C THR A 132 5.93 -10.20 -8.00
N GLU A 133 7.13 -10.77 -7.90
CA GLU A 133 7.41 -12.20 -8.01
C GLU A 133 7.47 -12.82 -6.62
N ALA A 134 6.95 -14.04 -6.50
CA ALA A 134 7.04 -14.85 -5.28
C ALA A 134 7.54 -16.24 -5.67
N ILE A 135 8.70 -16.63 -5.14
CA ILE A 135 9.41 -17.85 -5.52
C ILE A 135 9.56 -18.73 -4.28
N ALA A 136 9.05 -19.96 -4.35
CA ALA A 136 9.20 -20.92 -3.26
C ALA A 136 10.66 -21.38 -3.17
N LEU A 137 11.22 -21.39 -1.96
CA LEU A 137 12.60 -21.76 -1.67
C LEU A 137 12.67 -22.84 -0.59
N PRO A 138 13.64 -23.78 -0.67
CA PRO A 138 13.88 -24.78 0.37
C PRO A 138 14.57 -24.19 1.61
N ASN A 139 15.41 -23.17 1.42
CA ASN A 139 16.18 -22.51 2.48
C ASN A 139 16.37 -21.01 2.16
N GLN A 140 16.97 -20.28 3.09
CA GLN A 140 17.30 -18.86 2.96
C GLN A 140 18.80 -18.61 2.70
N GLU A 141 19.52 -19.61 2.20
CA GLU A 141 20.94 -19.46 1.89
C GLU A 141 21.14 -18.46 0.74
N SER A 142 22.19 -17.66 0.83
CA SER A 142 22.49 -16.62 -0.15
C SER A 142 22.67 -17.18 -1.57
N SER A 143 23.25 -18.36 -1.72
CA SER A 143 23.38 -19.07 -3.00
C SER A 143 22.02 -19.36 -3.62
N THR A 144 21.13 -19.99 -2.85
CA THR A 144 19.74 -20.30 -3.25
C THR A 144 19.00 -19.04 -3.69
N ILE A 145 19.12 -17.96 -2.91
CA ILE A 145 18.46 -16.68 -3.22
C ILE A 145 19.05 -16.04 -4.48
N CYS A 146 20.38 -16.07 -4.66
CA CYS A 146 21.03 -15.52 -5.87
C CYS A 146 20.54 -16.24 -7.12
N THR A 147 20.58 -17.58 -7.11
CA THR A 147 20.09 -18.41 -8.22
C THR A 147 18.63 -18.10 -8.52
N ALA A 148 17.77 -18.10 -7.50
CA ALA A 148 16.35 -17.81 -7.68
C ALA A 148 16.10 -16.38 -8.22
N PHE A 149 16.83 -15.38 -7.74
CA PHE A 149 16.72 -14.00 -8.23
C PHE A 149 17.15 -13.90 -9.70
N ILE A 150 18.26 -14.52 -10.08
CA ILE A 150 18.73 -14.52 -11.47
C ILE A 150 17.71 -15.23 -12.36
N ASP A 151 17.41 -16.50 -12.07
CA ASP A 151 16.65 -17.40 -12.93
C ASP A 151 15.20 -16.96 -13.12
N HIS A 152 14.60 -16.37 -12.10
CA HIS A 152 13.18 -16.03 -12.13
C HIS A 152 12.88 -14.55 -12.31
N PHE A 153 13.85 -13.65 -12.13
CA PHE A 153 13.66 -12.21 -12.26
C PHE A 153 14.59 -11.58 -13.29
N VAL A 154 15.91 -11.68 -13.12
CA VAL A 154 16.88 -11.00 -14.01
C VAL A 154 16.76 -11.50 -15.45
N THR A 155 16.58 -12.80 -15.66
CA THR A 155 16.38 -13.39 -16.99
C THR A 155 15.13 -12.89 -17.73
N LYS A 156 14.14 -12.35 -17.00
CA LYS A 156 12.87 -11.89 -17.57
C LYS A 156 12.79 -10.38 -17.71
N PHE A 157 13.28 -9.65 -16.71
CA PHE A 157 13.12 -8.20 -16.60
C PHE A 157 14.41 -7.42 -16.77
N GLY A 158 15.56 -8.11 -16.81
CA GLY A 158 16.88 -7.50 -16.74
C GLY A 158 17.30 -7.19 -15.30
N ALA A 159 18.53 -6.68 -15.17
CA ALA A 159 19.07 -6.25 -13.88
C ALA A 159 18.44 -4.90 -13.47
N PRO A 160 17.90 -4.77 -12.25
CA PRO A 160 17.39 -3.49 -11.78
C PRO A 160 18.53 -2.51 -11.47
N LEU A 161 18.26 -1.21 -11.56
CA LEU A 161 19.28 -0.19 -11.23
C LEU A 161 19.65 -0.25 -9.74
N GLN A 162 18.64 -0.41 -8.87
CA GLN A 162 18.81 -0.54 -7.44
C GLN A 162 18.09 -1.76 -6.88
N LEU A 163 18.76 -2.47 -5.98
CA LEU A 163 18.19 -3.59 -5.25
C LEU A 163 18.16 -3.29 -3.75
N HIS A 164 16.97 -3.16 -3.20
CA HIS A 164 16.72 -2.85 -1.80
C HIS A 164 16.39 -4.13 -1.03
N SER A 165 16.97 -4.32 0.15
CA SER A 165 16.56 -5.39 1.06
C SER A 165 16.74 -4.96 2.51
N ASP A 166 16.32 -5.78 3.45
CA ASP A 166 16.74 -5.64 4.84
C ASP A 166 18.24 -5.97 5.05
N GLN A 167 18.66 -5.95 6.31
CA GLN A 167 20.02 -6.31 6.72
C GLN A 167 20.18 -7.81 7.04
N GLY A 168 19.28 -8.67 6.54
CA GLY A 168 19.38 -10.11 6.70
C GLY A 168 20.74 -10.64 6.20
N ARG A 169 21.35 -11.56 6.95
CA ARG A 169 22.68 -12.13 6.64
C ARG A 169 22.73 -12.70 5.22
N ASN A 170 21.63 -13.28 4.78
CA ASN A 170 21.41 -13.82 3.44
C ASN A 170 21.58 -12.78 2.31
N PHE A 171 21.23 -11.51 2.54
CA PHE A 171 21.41 -10.43 1.56
C PHE A 171 22.73 -9.65 1.75
N GLN A 172 23.40 -9.81 2.90
CA GLN A 172 24.70 -9.18 3.19
C GLN A 172 25.90 -10.09 2.86
N ALA A 173 25.69 -11.38 2.62
CA ALA A 173 26.77 -12.31 2.29
C ALA A 173 27.54 -11.91 1.03
N ASP A 174 28.83 -12.24 1.01
CA ASP A 174 29.76 -11.92 -0.08
C ASP A 174 29.26 -12.37 -1.46
N ILE A 175 28.66 -13.56 -1.55
CA ILE A 175 28.11 -14.06 -2.81
C ILE A 175 27.01 -13.14 -3.36
N PHE A 176 26.14 -12.61 -2.49
CA PHE A 176 25.06 -11.71 -2.89
C PHE A 176 25.60 -10.35 -3.33
N GLN A 177 26.60 -9.82 -2.61
CA GLN A 177 27.28 -8.58 -2.97
C GLN A 177 28.04 -8.71 -4.30
N ARG A 178 28.74 -9.82 -4.50
CA ARG A 178 29.46 -10.14 -5.75
C ARG A 178 28.49 -10.28 -6.92
N MET A 179 27.35 -10.97 -6.74
CA MET A 179 26.29 -11.04 -7.75
C MET A 179 25.83 -9.64 -8.15
N CYS A 180 25.50 -8.77 -7.19
CA CYS A 180 25.07 -7.41 -7.48
C CYS A 180 26.14 -6.64 -8.28
N LYS A 181 27.42 -6.77 -7.88
CA LYS A 181 28.54 -6.13 -8.59
C LYS A 181 28.67 -6.62 -10.04
N LEU A 182 28.57 -7.93 -10.27
CA LEU A 182 28.67 -8.52 -11.61
C LEU A 182 27.53 -8.10 -12.53
N LEU A 183 26.33 -7.95 -11.97
CA LEU A 183 25.14 -7.51 -12.70
C LEU A 183 25.01 -5.98 -12.81
N GLY A 184 25.96 -5.21 -12.26
CA GLY A 184 25.91 -3.74 -12.25
C GLY A 184 24.80 -3.16 -11.37
N ILE A 185 24.29 -3.92 -10.41
CA ILE A 185 23.16 -3.56 -9.54
C ILE A 185 23.66 -2.76 -8.34
N HIS A 186 23.09 -1.58 -8.09
CA HIS A 186 23.37 -0.82 -6.89
C HIS A 186 22.61 -1.37 -5.67
N LYS A 187 23.31 -2.06 -4.78
CA LYS A 187 22.71 -2.62 -3.57
C LYS A 187 22.46 -1.55 -2.51
N THR A 188 21.21 -1.42 -2.08
CA THR A 188 20.80 -0.57 -0.95
C THR A 188 20.22 -1.43 0.18
N ARG A 189 20.16 -0.90 1.41
CA ARG A 189 19.63 -1.64 2.57
C ARG A 189 18.77 -0.76 3.47
N THR A 190 17.87 -1.36 4.24
CA THR A 190 17.21 -0.66 5.34
C THR A 190 18.25 -0.22 6.37
N THR A 191 18.05 0.93 7.02
CA THR A 191 18.80 1.27 8.23
C THR A 191 18.23 0.50 9.41
N SER A 192 19.08 0.02 10.33
CA SER A 192 18.73 -0.86 11.45
C SER A 192 17.62 -0.30 12.37
N PHE A 193 17.36 1.02 12.32
CA PHE A 193 16.33 1.72 13.10
C PHE A 193 15.10 2.17 12.27
N ARG A 194 14.97 1.81 10.99
CA ARG A 194 13.82 2.22 10.13
C ARG A 194 13.24 1.06 9.29
N PRO A 195 12.54 0.10 9.94
CA PRO A 195 11.81 -0.98 9.24
C PRO A 195 10.80 -0.45 8.20
N GLN A 196 10.30 0.77 8.42
CA GLN A 196 9.33 1.45 7.55
C GLN A 196 9.81 1.63 6.09
N SER A 197 11.13 1.59 5.83
CA SER A 197 11.69 1.64 4.46
C SER A 197 11.37 0.38 3.64
N ASN A 198 11.04 -0.74 4.30
CA ASN A 198 10.58 -1.99 3.69
C ASN A 198 9.07 -2.20 3.84
N GLY A 199 8.33 -1.21 4.36
CA GLY A 199 6.92 -1.36 4.73
C GLY A 199 5.97 -1.72 3.56
N GLY A 200 6.39 -1.47 2.32
CA GLY A 200 5.69 -1.92 1.12
C GLY A 200 5.71 -3.44 0.96
N VAL A 201 6.88 -4.05 1.16
CA VAL A 201 7.05 -5.51 1.06
C VAL A 201 6.45 -6.21 2.26
N GLU A 202 6.61 -5.66 3.47
CA GLU A 202 5.94 -6.19 4.67
C GLU A 202 4.40 -6.22 4.50
N ARG A 203 3.83 -5.17 3.89
CA ARG A 203 2.39 -5.14 3.58
C ARG A 203 2.03 -6.20 2.55
N PHE A 204 2.84 -6.37 1.51
CA PHE A 204 2.64 -7.42 0.54
C PHE A 204 2.68 -8.81 1.19
N ASN A 205 3.64 -9.10 2.07
CA ASN A 205 3.72 -10.39 2.76
C ASN A 205 2.45 -10.71 3.54
N ARG A 206 1.84 -9.72 4.21
CA ARG A 206 0.54 -9.90 4.87
C ARG A 206 -0.57 -10.24 3.87
N THR A 207 -0.62 -9.56 2.74
CA THR A 207 -1.58 -9.87 1.66
C THR A 207 -1.35 -11.27 1.11
N LEU A 208 -0.09 -11.66 0.85
CA LEU A 208 0.27 -12.99 0.37
C LEU A 208 -0.14 -14.08 1.37
N ALA A 209 0.17 -13.89 2.65
CA ALA A 209 -0.24 -14.80 3.73
C ALA A 209 -1.76 -14.95 3.78
N SER A 210 -2.50 -13.85 3.67
CA SER A 210 -3.97 -13.87 3.65
C SER A 210 -4.53 -14.58 2.42
N MET A 211 -3.92 -14.44 1.25
CA MET A 211 -4.37 -15.12 0.04
C MET A 211 -4.09 -16.63 0.13
N LEU A 212 -2.87 -17.02 0.54
CA LEU A 212 -2.49 -18.43 0.68
C LEU A 212 -3.29 -19.16 1.76
N SER A 213 -3.61 -18.51 2.88
CA SER A 213 -4.36 -19.13 3.97
C SER A 213 -5.78 -19.53 3.57
N MET A 214 -6.36 -18.91 2.53
CA MET A 214 -7.67 -19.29 2.01
C MET A 214 -7.65 -20.66 1.32
N TYR A 215 -6.53 -21.03 0.69
CA TYR A 215 -6.38 -22.29 -0.06
C TYR A 215 -5.73 -23.40 0.78
N CYS A 216 -4.99 -23.05 1.82
CA CYS A 216 -4.18 -24.01 2.60
C CYS A 216 -4.81 -24.41 3.95
N LYS A 217 -6.13 -24.23 4.14
CA LYS A 217 -6.80 -24.47 5.44
C LYS A 217 -6.66 -25.91 5.94
N GLN A 218 -6.82 -26.88 5.05
CA GLN A 218 -6.78 -28.31 5.39
C GLN A 218 -5.38 -28.91 5.19
N ASN A 219 -4.64 -28.44 4.18
CA ASN A 219 -3.30 -28.93 3.82
C ASN A 219 -2.31 -27.78 3.76
N GLN A 220 -1.67 -27.48 4.90
CA GLN A 220 -0.69 -26.40 5.00
C GLN A 220 0.62 -26.69 4.26
N ASP A 221 0.85 -27.92 3.79
CA ASP A 221 2.04 -28.40 3.07
C ASP A 221 1.93 -28.24 1.53
N GLN A 222 0.91 -27.54 1.02
CA GLN A 222 0.64 -27.40 -0.42
C GLN A 222 0.70 -25.94 -0.91
N TRP A 223 1.10 -25.00 -0.06
CA TRP A 223 1.07 -23.56 -0.40
C TRP A 223 1.87 -23.22 -1.66
N ASP A 224 2.95 -23.96 -1.95
CA ASP A 224 3.81 -23.73 -3.11
C ASP A 224 3.14 -24.10 -4.44
N GLN A 225 2.12 -24.96 -4.41
CA GLN A 225 1.33 -25.33 -5.59
C GLN A 225 0.40 -24.20 -6.04
N TYR A 226 -0.14 -23.45 -5.07
CA TYR A 226 -1.06 -22.34 -5.32
C TYR A 226 -0.36 -21.00 -5.50
N LEU A 227 0.94 -20.91 -5.16
CA LEU A 227 1.68 -19.66 -5.12
C LEU A 227 1.56 -18.85 -6.42
N GLN A 228 1.81 -19.48 -7.58
CA GLN A 228 1.78 -18.76 -8.86
C GLN A 228 0.36 -18.33 -9.28
N GLN A 229 -0.67 -19.09 -8.90
CA GLN A 229 -2.07 -18.72 -9.14
C GLN A 229 -2.48 -17.51 -8.30
N VAL A 230 -2.04 -17.48 -7.04
CA VAL A 230 -2.21 -16.33 -6.14
C VAL A 230 -1.49 -15.10 -6.69
N MET A 231 -0.27 -15.26 -7.23
CA MET A 231 0.46 -14.15 -7.85
C MET A 231 -0.22 -13.62 -9.11
N MET A 232 -0.82 -14.48 -9.93
CA MET A 232 -1.64 -14.05 -11.08
C MET A 232 -2.82 -13.20 -10.60
N ALA A 233 -3.56 -13.66 -9.58
CA ALA A 233 -4.68 -12.92 -9.01
C ALA A 233 -4.23 -11.54 -8.47
N TYR A 234 -3.11 -11.49 -7.74
CA TYR A 234 -2.53 -10.25 -7.24
C TYR A 234 -2.19 -9.28 -8.38
N ARG A 235 -1.49 -9.74 -9.43
CA ARG A 235 -1.06 -8.88 -10.56
C ARG A 235 -2.20 -8.35 -11.42
N SER A 236 -3.35 -9.03 -11.38
CA SER A 236 -4.59 -8.61 -12.03
C SER A 236 -5.50 -7.73 -11.16
N SER A 237 -5.14 -7.53 -9.89
CA SER A 237 -5.94 -6.74 -8.93
C SER A 237 -5.42 -5.30 -8.84
N VAL A 238 -6.34 -4.34 -8.69
CA VAL A 238 -5.98 -2.92 -8.56
C VAL A 238 -5.20 -2.68 -7.27
N HIS A 239 -4.00 -2.13 -7.38
CA HIS A 239 -3.17 -1.79 -6.24
C HIS A 239 -3.54 -0.40 -5.69
N ALA A 240 -3.77 -0.30 -4.37
CA ALA A 240 -4.28 0.92 -3.74
C ALA A 240 -3.39 2.15 -3.97
N SER A 241 -2.06 1.97 -4.01
CA SER A 241 -1.12 3.10 -4.18
C SER A 241 -1.06 3.64 -5.61
N THR A 242 -1.33 2.81 -6.61
CA THR A 242 -1.21 3.18 -8.03
C THR A 242 -2.56 3.39 -8.69
N SER A 243 -3.64 2.92 -8.06
CA SER A 243 -5.00 2.87 -8.64
C SER A 243 -5.05 2.15 -9.99
N ARG A 244 -4.10 1.23 -10.21
CA ARG A 244 -3.91 0.42 -11.41
C ARG A 244 -3.47 -0.99 -11.02
N THR A 245 -3.67 -1.98 -11.89
CA THR A 245 -3.13 -3.32 -11.68
C THR A 245 -1.63 -3.36 -12.03
N PRO A 246 -0.83 -4.23 -11.39
CA PRO A 246 0.55 -4.48 -11.81
C PRO A 246 0.70 -4.88 -13.29
N ASN A 247 -0.21 -5.72 -13.82
CA ASN A 247 -0.24 -6.07 -15.24
C ASN A 247 -0.32 -4.82 -16.14
N SER A 248 -1.25 -3.93 -15.81
CA SER A 248 -1.52 -2.69 -16.53
C SER A 248 -0.33 -1.73 -16.51
N MET A 249 0.38 -1.67 -15.38
CA MET A 249 1.54 -0.82 -15.16
C MET A 249 2.79 -1.32 -15.89
N LEU A 250 3.00 -2.64 -15.93
CA LEU A 250 4.18 -3.23 -16.57
C LEU A 250 3.98 -3.43 -18.09
N PHE A 251 2.83 -4.00 -18.50
CA PHE A 251 2.58 -4.36 -19.90
C PHE A 251 1.77 -3.32 -20.68
N GLY A 252 1.33 -2.23 -20.04
CA GLY A 252 0.46 -1.24 -20.67
C GLY A 252 -0.96 -1.74 -20.97
N ARG A 253 -1.28 -2.99 -20.62
CA ARG A 253 -2.58 -3.67 -20.81
C ARG A 253 -2.84 -4.67 -19.69
N GLU A 254 -4.08 -5.09 -19.53
CA GLU A 254 -4.37 -6.27 -18.71
C GLU A 254 -3.94 -7.55 -19.45
N VAL A 255 -3.58 -8.57 -18.67
CA VAL A 255 -3.36 -9.92 -19.17
C VAL A 255 -4.69 -10.65 -19.15
N THR A 256 -4.97 -11.43 -20.19
CA THR A 256 -6.19 -12.26 -20.29
C THR A 256 -6.15 -13.35 -19.22
N LEU A 257 -7.15 -13.37 -18.34
CA LEU A 257 -7.31 -14.43 -17.34
C LEU A 257 -7.90 -15.70 -17.99
N PRO A 258 -7.64 -16.91 -17.44
CA PRO A 258 -8.13 -18.15 -18.04
C PRO A 258 -9.64 -18.16 -18.34
N LEU A 259 -10.45 -17.62 -17.43
CA LEU A 259 -11.90 -17.53 -17.62
C LEU A 259 -12.29 -16.55 -18.74
N GLN A 260 -11.54 -15.47 -18.92
CA GLN A 260 -11.81 -14.49 -19.99
C GLN A 260 -11.49 -15.06 -21.38
N ALA A 261 -10.58 -16.03 -21.47
CA ALA A 261 -10.24 -16.67 -22.74
C ALA A 261 -11.33 -17.61 -23.25
N VAL A 262 -12.18 -18.15 -22.36
CA VAL A 262 -13.24 -19.11 -22.71
C VAL A 262 -14.63 -18.48 -22.80
N ILE A 263 -14.83 -17.31 -22.20
CA ILE A 263 -16.09 -16.55 -22.29
C ILE A 263 -16.02 -15.58 -23.47
N PRO A 264 -17.07 -15.50 -24.32
CA PRO A 264 -17.16 -14.47 -25.36
C PRO A 264 -16.92 -13.09 -24.76
N GLN A 265 -15.84 -12.43 -25.19
CA GLN A 265 -15.60 -11.04 -24.86
C GLN A 265 -16.38 -10.17 -25.85
N PRO A 266 -16.90 -9.00 -25.43
CA PRO A 266 -17.44 -8.03 -26.37
C PRO A 266 -16.38 -7.74 -27.44
N ASP A 267 -16.82 -7.51 -28.68
CA ASP A 267 -15.95 -7.25 -29.82
C ASP A 267 -14.92 -6.21 -29.45
N THR A 268 -13.73 -6.70 -29.12
CA THR A 268 -12.59 -5.83 -28.90
C THR A 268 -12.10 -5.56 -30.29
N GLU A 269 -12.00 -4.29 -30.70
CA GLU A 269 -11.39 -3.95 -31.98
C GLU A 269 -9.97 -4.54 -32.03
N ILE A 270 -9.85 -5.76 -32.55
CA ILE A 270 -8.59 -6.31 -32.99
C ILE A 270 -8.25 -5.46 -34.18
N GLN A 271 -7.32 -4.52 -34.02
CA GLN A 271 -6.84 -3.73 -35.13
C GLN A 271 -6.03 -4.65 -36.03
N GLU A 272 -6.73 -5.26 -36.98
CA GLU A 272 -6.13 -6.00 -38.09
C GLU A 272 -5.20 -5.03 -38.85
N ASN A 273 -3.98 -5.48 -39.15
CA ASN A 273 -2.94 -4.73 -39.88
C ASN A 273 -2.16 -3.62 -39.14
N ARG A 274 -2.04 -3.66 -37.81
CA ARG A 274 -1.08 -2.77 -37.12
C ARG A 274 0.37 -3.23 -37.35
N SER A 275 1.24 -2.33 -37.83
CA SER A 275 2.68 -2.64 -37.95
C SER A 275 3.33 -2.83 -36.57
N PRO A 276 4.45 -3.57 -36.46
CA PRO A 276 5.19 -3.69 -35.21
C PRO A 276 5.60 -2.33 -34.61
N ASP A 277 5.98 -1.37 -35.45
CA ASP A 277 6.39 -0.03 -35.00
C ASP A 277 5.22 0.77 -34.45
N ASP A 278 4.06 0.71 -35.10
CA ASP A 278 2.83 1.34 -34.60
C ASP A 278 2.39 0.72 -33.27
N TYR A 279 2.57 -0.60 -33.13
CA TYR A 279 2.31 -1.29 -31.87
C TYR A 279 3.22 -0.78 -30.75
N VAL A 280 4.53 -0.69 -31.00
CA VAL A 280 5.51 -0.20 -30.03
C VAL A 280 5.21 1.25 -29.65
N ALA A 281 4.97 2.13 -30.62
CA ALA A 281 4.65 3.54 -30.37
C ALA A 281 3.37 3.69 -29.54
N HIS A 282 2.32 2.94 -29.87
CA HIS A 282 1.08 2.93 -29.09
C HIS A 282 1.28 2.42 -27.67
N LEU A 283 2.05 1.34 -27.50
CA LEU A 283 2.35 0.78 -26.19
C LEU A 283 3.15 1.75 -25.33
N GLN A 284 4.19 2.38 -25.88
CA GLN A 284 4.97 3.42 -25.21
C GLN A 284 4.08 4.59 -24.79
N ASN A 285 3.17 5.04 -25.65
CA ASN A 285 2.22 6.11 -25.32
C ASN A 285 1.25 5.72 -24.19
N LYS A 286 0.74 4.48 -24.19
CA LYS A 286 -0.07 3.95 -23.09
C LYS A 286 0.71 3.93 -21.78
N LEU A 287 1.95 3.44 -21.78
CA LEU A 287 2.80 3.37 -20.59
C LEU A 287 3.16 4.77 -20.07
N LYS A 288 3.51 5.72 -20.94
CA LYS A 288 3.77 7.13 -20.58
C LYS A 288 2.57 7.76 -19.86
N ARG A 289 1.37 7.60 -20.41
CA ARG A 289 0.13 8.13 -19.81
C ARG A 289 -0.12 7.55 -18.41
N LYS A 290 0.08 6.23 -18.24
CA LYS A 290 -0.11 5.58 -16.94
C LYS A 290 0.93 6.00 -15.90
N SER A 291 2.19 6.19 -16.32
CA SER A 291 3.26 6.68 -15.45
C SER A 291 2.94 8.06 -14.89
N CYS A 292 2.46 8.98 -15.72
CA CYS A 292 2.06 10.34 -15.30
C CYS A 292 0.96 10.32 -14.24
N ILE A 293 -0.12 9.56 -14.47
CA ILE A 293 -1.23 9.43 -13.51
C ILE A 293 -0.77 8.80 -12.19
N CYS A 294 0.11 7.79 -12.25
CA CYS A 294 0.62 7.14 -11.05
C CYS A 294 1.47 8.08 -10.18
N LYS A 295 2.30 8.93 -10.81
CA LYS A 295 3.12 9.94 -10.11
C LYS A 295 2.22 10.93 -9.37
N GLU A 296 1.13 11.40 -10.00
CA GLU A 296 0.14 12.27 -9.36
C GLU A 296 -0.60 11.59 -8.20
N SER A 297 -1.06 10.34 -8.37
CA SER A 297 -1.77 9.59 -7.32
C SER A 297 -0.86 9.27 -6.14
N THR A 298 0.41 8.93 -6.40
CA THR A 298 1.40 8.66 -5.35
C THR A 298 1.74 9.94 -4.58
N GLN A 299 1.89 11.07 -5.27
CA GLN A 299 2.05 12.39 -4.65
C GLN A 299 0.82 12.78 -3.82
N LYS A 300 -0.40 12.64 -4.35
CA LYS A 300 -1.64 12.93 -3.61
C LYS A 300 -1.81 12.03 -2.38
N GLY A 301 -1.44 10.75 -2.46
CA GLY A 301 -1.44 9.84 -1.32
C GLY A 301 -0.46 10.27 -0.21
N LEU A 302 0.70 10.84 -0.58
CA LEU A 302 1.63 11.45 0.36
C LEU A 302 1.05 12.72 0.99
N TYR A 303 0.42 13.61 0.21
CA TYR A 303 -0.23 14.83 0.72
C TYR A 303 -1.44 14.55 1.64
N ILE A 304 -2.18 13.46 1.42
CA ILE A 304 -3.27 13.05 2.32
C ILE A 304 -2.69 12.55 3.64
N SER A 305 -1.56 11.83 3.62
CA SER A 305 -0.86 11.41 4.84
C SER A 305 -0.24 12.58 5.62
N GLU A 306 0.03 13.71 4.96
CA GLU A 306 0.51 14.96 5.60
C GLU A 306 -0.63 15.78 6.23
N LYS A 307 -1.87 15.66 5.74
CA LYS A 307 -3.04 16.40 6.25
C LYS A 307 -3.81 15.68 7.37
N GLU A 308 -3.43 14.44 7.68
CA GLU A 308 -3.95 13.65 8.82
C GLU A 308 -3.00 13.67 10.04
N ILE A 309 -2.09 14.65 10.13
CA ILE A 309 -1.22 14.89 11.30
C ILE A 309 -1.67 16.14 12.06
#